data_AF-A0A920EBD0-F1
#
_entry.id   AF-A0A920EBD0-F1
#
_cell.length_a   1.000
_cell.length_b   1.000
_cell.length_c   1.000
_cell.angle_alpha   90.00
_cell.angle_beta   90.00
_cell.angle_gamma   90.00
#
_symmetry.space_group_name_H-M   'P 1'
#
loop_
_entity.id
_entity.type
_entity.pdbx_description
1 polymer ?
#
loop_
_entity_poly.entity_id
_entity_poly.type
_entity_poly.pdbx_seq_one_letter_code
_entity_poly.pdbx_strand_id
1 'polypeptide(L)'
;MTDQLDALIARDQEAIGCPYPIFSELRQESPIHFSDKLGAWVCTRYDDVMEVLHDTDRFSSLSPTGPRDGRNGFALAMEELAKDPEMAQYFETFLANAANAAVLLNADPPEHRRQRKAVNRI
;
A
#
# COMPACT_ATOMS: atom_id res chain seq x y z
N MET A 1 -0.78 -0.42 -22.49
CA MET A 1 -0.24 -0.24 -21.13
C MET A 1 -1.24 0.23 -20.07
N THR A 2 -1.63 1.52 -19.98
CA THR A 2 -2.39 2.05 -18.82
C THR A 2 -3.72 1.32 -18.55
N ASP A 3 -4.45 0.97 -19.60
CA ASP A 3 -5.75 0.29 -19.50
C ASP A 3 -5.69 -1.08 -18.79
N GLN A 4 -4.64 -1.86 -19.03
CA GLN A 4 -4.48 -3.20 -18.44
C GLN A 4 -4.08 -3.12 -16.96
N LEU A 5 -3.15 -2.21 -16.62
CA LEU A 5 -2.80 -1.93 -15.22
C LEU A 5 -4.02 -1.39 -14.45
N ASP A 6 -4.79 -0.52 -15.09
CA ASP A 6 -6.01 0.04 -14.51
C ASP A 6 -7.09 -1.02 -14.28
N ALA A 7 -7.20 -2.03 -15.15
CA ALA A 7 -8.07 -3.18 -14.95
C ALA A 7 -7.65 -3.99 -13.72
N LEU A 8 -6.34 -4.26 -13.55
CA LEU A 8 -5.80 -4.92 -12.36
C LEU A 8 -6.09 -4.12 -11.08
N ILE A 9 -5.88 -2.80 -11.09
CA ILE A 9 -6.18 -1.92 -9.96
C ILE A 9 -7.69 -1.89 -9.64
N ALA A 10 -8.55 -1.96 -10.67
CA ALA A 10 -10.00 -2.05 -10.51
C ALA A 10 -10.48 -3.44 -10.05
N ARG A 11 -9.57 -4.39 -9.82
CA ARG A 11 -9.88 -5.76 -9.40
C ARG A 11 -10.73 -6.51 -10.43
N ASP A 12 -10.51 -6.22 -11.71
CA ASP A 12 -11.05 -7.02 -12.79
C ASP A 12 -10.59 -8.47 -12.66
N GLN A 13 -11.52 -9.41 -12.80
CA GLN A 13 -11.24 -10.82 -12.50
C GLN A 13 -10.30 -11.47 -13.52
N GLU A 14 -10.35 -11.05 -14.79
CA GLU A 14 -9.46 -11.56 -15.82
C GLU A 14 -8.03 -11.06 -15.60
N ALA A 15 -7.88 -9.76 -15.30
CA ALA A 15 -6.59 -9.18 -14.95
C ALA A 15 -5.98 -9.78 -13.68
N ILE A 16 -6.80 -10.08 -12.66
CA ILE A 16 -6.35 -10.78 -11.44
C ILE A 16 -5.95 -12.23 -11.74
N GLY A 17 -6.67 -12.91 -12.62
CA GLY A 17 -6.43 -14.32 -12.95
C GLY A 17 -5.02 -14.55 -13.51
N CYS A 18 -4.49 -13.61 -14.29
CA CYS A 18 -3.12 -13.65 -14.78
C CYS A 18 -2.51 -12.25 -14.95
N PRO A 19 -1.86 -11.69 -13.92
CA PRO A 19 -1.29 -10.34 -13.99
C PRO A 19 0.11 -10.29 -14.62
N TYR A 20 0.74 -11.44 -14.84
CA TYR A 20 2.13 -11.53 -15.33
C TYR A 20 2.37 -10.87 -16.70
N PRO A 21 1.45 -10.95 -17.69
CA PRO A 21 1.59 -10.22 -18.94
C PRO A 21 1.70 -8.70 -18.72
N ILE A 22 0.86 -8.15 -17.83
CA ILE A 22 0.86 -6.72 -17.47
C ILE A 22 2.22 -6.33 -16.87
N PHE A 23 2.73 -7.13 -15.92
CA PHE A 23 4.04 -6.87 -15.32
C PHE A 23 5.20 -7.05 -16.32
N SER A 24 5.06 -7.94 -17.30
CA SER A 24 6.07 -8.14 -18.34
C SER A 24 6.17 -6.91 -19.25
N GLU A 25 5.03 -6.37 -19.70
CA GLU A 25 4.96 -5.15 -20.50
C GLU A 25 5.54 -3.96 -19.71
N LEU A 26 5.13 -3.78 -18.45
CA LEU A 26 5.65 -2.69 -17.60
C LEU A 26 7.18 -2.76 -17.44
N ARG A 27 7.76 -3.94 -17.19
CA ARG A 27 9.22 -4.08 -17.07
C ARG A 27 9.98 -3.69 -18.33
N GLN A 28 9.38 -3.90 -19.50
CA GLN A 28 9.96 -3.60 -20.80
C GLN A 28 9.84 -2.12 -21.15
N GLU A 29 8.63 -1.56 -21.02
CA GLU A 29 8.27 -0.24 -21.56
C GLU A 29 8.31 0.89 -20.53
N SER A 30 7.89 0.63 -19.28
CA SER A 30 7.77 1.65 -18.23
C SER A 30 7.96 1.00 -16.84
N PRO A 31 9.21 0.65 -16.46
CA PRO A 31 9.49 -0.18 -15.29
C PRO A 31 9.19 0.53 -13.95
N ILE A 32 9.23 1.86 -13.96
CA ILE A 32 8.80 2.77 -12.90
C ILE A 32 7.70 3.65 -13.51
N HIS A 33 6.45 3.31 -13.22
CA HIS A 33 5.28 3.91 -13.85
C HIS A 33 4.41 4.62 -12.80
N PHE A 34 4.08 5.89 -13.00
CA PHE A 34 3.09 6.55 -12.15
C PHE A 34 1.68 6.18 -12.61
N SER A 35 0.87 5.58 -11.74
CA SER A 35 -0.53 5.28 -12.01
C SER A 35 -1.42 6.34 -11.37
N ASP A 36 -2.11 7.13 -12.19
CA ASP A 36 -3.10 8.11 -11.72
C ASP A 36 -4.26 7.43 -10.98
N LYS A 37 -4.65 6.21 -11.41
CA LYS A 37 -5.73 5.45 -10.79
C LYS A 37 -5.37 4.95 -9.40
N LEU A 38 -4.12 4.51 -9.20
CA LEU A 38 -3.60 4.11 -7.89
C LEU A 38 -3.16 5.32 -7.05
N GLY A 39 -2.86 6.45 -7.68
CA GLY A 39 -2.24 7.60 -7.04
C GLY A 39 -0.82 7.31 -6.54
N ALA A 40 -0.11 6.36 -7.17
CA ALA A 40 1.18 5.90 -6.70
C ALA A 40 2.10 5.44 -7.84
N TRP A 41 3.39 5.36 -7.51
CA TRP A 41 4.41 4.78 -8.37
C TRP A 41 4.37 3.25 -8.30
N VAL A 42 4.33 2.61 -9.48
CA VAL A 42 4.39 1.17 -9.66
C VAL A 42 5.79 0.81 -10.15
N CYS A 43 6.52 0.05 -9.34
CA CYS A 43 7.88 -0.41 -9.64
C CYS A 43 7.86 -1.91 -9.93
N THR A 44 8.47 -2.35 -11.03
CA THR A 44 8.31 -3.74 -11.53
C THR A 44 9.60 -4.50 -11.81
N ARG A 45 10.76 -3.82 -11.90
CA ARG A 45 12.06 -4.48 -12.04
C ARG A 45 12.60 -4.85 -10.66
N TYR A 46 13.26 -6.01 -10.60
CA TYR A 46 13.79 -6.53 -9.35
C TYR A 46 14.77 -5.57 -8.69
N ASP A 47 15.76 -5.07 -9.45
CA ASP A 47 16.80 -4.20 -8.91
C ASP A 47 16.22 -2.90 -8.32
N ASP A 48 15.30 -2.25 -9.05
CA ASP A 48 14.61 -1.04 -8.61
C ASP A 48 13.78 -1.30 -7.33
N VAL A 49 13.07 -2.43 -7.26
CA VAL A 49 12.30 -2.82 -6.06
C VAL A 49 13.23 -3.05 -4.87
N MET A 50 14.35 -3.74 -5.06
CA MET A 50 15.30 -4.02 -3.99
C MET A 50 16.00 -2.76 -3.49
N GLU A 51 16.28 -1.80 -4.38
CA GLU A 51 16.82 -0.49 -3.99
C GLU A 51 15.83 0.25 -3.10
N VAL A 52 14.56 0.35 -3.52
CA VAL A 52 13.49 1.00 -2.73
C VAL A 52 13.29 0.32 -1.38
N LEU A 53 13.25 -1.01 -1.34
CA LEU A 53 13.01 -1.77 -0.10
C LEU A 53 14.15 -1.66 0.92
N HIS A 54 15.38 -1.40 0.47
CA HIS A 54 16.55 -1.30 1.35
C HIS A 54 16.88 0.13 1.79
N ASP A 55 16.48 1.15 1.02
CA ASP A 55 16.67 2.56 1.39
C ASP A 55 15.54 3.06 2.31
N THR A 56 15.55 2.58 3.56
CA THR A 56 14.55 2.95 4.58
C THR A 56 14.65 4.40 5.04
N ASP A 57 15.73 5.10 4.70
CA ASP A 57 15.90 6.52 5.02
C ASP A 57 15.13 7.40 4.04
N ARG A 58 14.98 6.96 2.78
CA ARG A 58 14.16 7.64 1.77
C ARG A 58 12.74 7.11 1.66
N PHE A 59 12.55 5.80 1.85
CA PHE A 59 11.27 5.12 1.66
C PHE A 59 10.75 4.53 2.97
N SER A 60 9.84 5.28 3.60
CA SER A 60 9.16 4.87 4.83
C SER A 60 8.18 3.72 4.59
N SER A 61 8.06 2.84 5.58
CA SER A 61 7.04 1.76 5.61
C SER A 61 5.72 2.18 6.27
N LEU A 62 5.54 3.45 6.66
CA LEU A 62 4.35 3.93 7.40
C LEU A 62 3.00 3.73 6.68
N SER A 63 3.01 3.56 5.36
CA SER A 63 1.81 3.35 4.55
C SER A 63 1.93 2.08 3.68
N PRO A 64 1.96 0.87 4.29
CA PRO A 64 2.23 -0.37 3.57
C PRO A 64 1.08 -0.79 2.65
N THR A 65 -0.11 -0.21 2.82
CA THR A 65 -1.31 -0.49 2.02
C THR A 65 -1.58 0.57 0.95
N GLY A 66 -0.61 1.43 0.65
CA GLY A 66 -0.72 2.51 -0.33
C GLY A 66 -1.28 3.83 0.23
N PRO A 67 -1.54 4.82 -0.65
CA PRO A 67 -2.05 6.13 -0.26
C PRO A 67 -3.39 6.04 0.49
N ARG A 68 -3.54 6.83 1.56
CA ARG A 68 -4.75 6.83 2.42
C ARG A 68 -5.86 7.74 1.89
N ASP A 69 -5.52 8.59 0.92
CA ASP A 69 -6.27 9.72 0.40
C ASP A 69 -7.03 9.42 -0.92
N GLY A 70 -6.88 8.23 -1.51
CA GLY A 70 -7.43 7.97 -2.84
C GLY A 70 -8.03 6.58 -3.01
N ARG A 71 -9.34 6.45 -2.77
CA ARG A 71 -10.20 5.40 -3.36
C ARG A 71 -9.87 3.94 -3.02
N ASN A 72 -9.19 3.66 -1.90
CA ASN A 72 -9.20 2.28 -1.41
C ASN A 72 -10.61 1.96 -0.87
N GLY A 73 -11.16 0.79 -1.24
CA GLY A 73 -12.53 0.42 -0.87
C GLY A 73 -12.76 0.37 0.64
N PHE A 74 -11.68 0.24 1.42
CA PHE A 74 -11.69 0.34 2.86
C PHE A 74 -12.06 1.75 3.33
N ALA A 75 -11.39 2.80 2.88
CA ALA A 75 -11.66 4.18 3.28
C ALA A 75 -13.10 4.61 2.92
N LEU A 76 -13.60 4.22 1.75
CA LEU A 76 -14.99 4.49 1.35
C LEU A 76 -16.00 3.76 2.24
N ALA A 77 -15.78 2.46 2.51
CA ALA A 77 -16.65 1.69 3.41
C ALA A 77 -16.62 2.26 4.83
N MET A 78 -15.46 2.75 5.25
CA MET A 78 -15.23 3.37 6.54
C MET A 78 -15.90 4.76 6.64
N GLU A 79 -15.84 5.59 5.60
CA GLU A 79 -16.57 6.86 5.52
C GLU A 79 -18.09 6.64 5.57
N GLU A 80 -18.60 5.62 4.87
CA GLU A 80 -20.02 5.28 4.92
C GLU A 80 -20.44 4.83 6.33
N LEU A 81 -19.64 3.98 6.99
CA LEU A 81 -19.88 3.56 8.37
C LEU A 81 -19.81 4.72 9.36
N ALA A 82 -18.98 5.73 9.11
CA ALA A 82 -18.88 6.93 9.95
C ALA A 82 -20.14 7.80 9.93
N LYS A 83 -21.03 7.62 8.94
CA LYS A 83 -22.32 8.33 8.87
C LYS A 83 -23.33 7.81 9.91
N ASP A 84 -23.13 6.61 10.45
CA ASP A 84 -23.90 6.10 11.59
C ASP A 84 -23.40 6.77 12.88
N PRO A 85 -24.24 7.56 13.58
CA PRO A 85 -23.85 8.28 14.80
C PRO A 85 -23.34 7.39 15.93
N GLU A 86 -23.79 6.13 16.03
CA GLU A 86 -23.28 5.19 17.05
C GLU A 86 -21.86 4.72 16.72
N MET A 87 -21.52 4.64 15.43
CA MET A 87 -20.22 4.18 14.95
C MET A 87 -19.21 5.32 14.78
N ALA A 88 -19.66 6.55 14.56
CA ALA A 88 -18.81 7.72 14.31
C ALA A 88 -17.72 7.90 15.38
N GLN A 89 -18.05 7.78 16.66
CA GLN A 89 -17.09 7.96 17.75
C GLN A 89 -16.03 6.84 17.82
N TYR A 90 -16.45 5.58 17.64
CA TYR A 90 -15.51 4.45 17.56
C TYR A 90 -14.61 4.58 16.35
N PHE A 91 -15.15 5.08 15.26
CA PHE A 91 -14.46 5.26 14.01
C PHE A 91 -13.41 6.38 14.07
N GLU A 92 -13.76 7.54 14.63
CA GLU A 92 -12.79 8.62 14.89
C GLU A 92 -11.63 8.13 15.76
N THR A 93 -11.94 7.38 16.82
CA THR A 93 -10.93 6.79 17.71
C THR A 93 -10.06 5.77 16.97
N PHE A 94 -10.67 4.91 16.15
CA PHE A 94 -9.95 3.93 15.36
C PHE A 94 -9.01 4.60 14.36
N LEU A 95 -9.47 5.60 13.59
CA LEU A 95 -8.62 6.32 12.63
C LEU A 95 -7.46 7.06 13.32
N ALA A 96 -7.74 7.74 14.44
CA ALA A 96 -6.73 8.43 15.23
C ALA A 96 -5.63 7.49 15.75
N ASN A 97 -5.97 6.23 16.04
CA ASN A 97 -5.02 5.24 16.56
C ASN A 97 -4.39 4.36 15.47
N ALA A 98 -5.12 4.01 14.43
CA ALA A 98 -4.63 3.25 13.28
C ALA A 98 -3.52 4.01 12.54
N ALA A 99 -3.58 5.34 12.54
CA ALA A 99 -2.51 6.17 12.01
C ALA A 99 -1.21 6.14 12.84
N ASN A 100 -1.31 5.79 14.12
CA ASN A 100 -0.21 5.86 15.10
C ASN A 100 0.31 4.50 15.58
N ALA A 101 -0.38 3.40 15.25
CA ALA A 101 0.06 2.05 15.57
C ALA A 101 1.21 1.64 14.63
N ALA A 102 2.40 2.16 14.88
CA ALA A 102 3.64 1.68 14.28
C ALA A 102 3.96 0.29 14.84
N VAL A 103 3.38 -0.74 14.21
CA VAL A 103 3.68 -2.15 14.46
C VAL A 103 4.75 -2.61 13.46
N LEU A 104 5.25 -3.83 13.63
CA LEU A 104 6.40 -4.34 12.86
C LEU A 104 6.32 -4.08 11.35
N LEU A 105 5.13 -4.20 10.76
CA LEU A 105 4.88 -4.00 9.33
C LEU A 105 5.01 -2.55 8.86
N ASN A 106 4.60 -1.58 9.67
CA ASN A 106 4.45 -0.17 9.29
C ASN A 106 5.27 0.78 10.17
N ALA A 107 6.33 0.27 10.80
CA ALA A 107 7.26 1.05 11.59
C ALA A 107 8.54 1.30 10.78
N ASP A 108 9.15 2.47 11.01
CA ASP A 108 10.51 2.77 10.55
C ASP A 108 11.52 2.60 11.69
N PRO A 109 12.83 2.56 11.40
CA PRO A 109 13.86 2.70 12.42
C PRO A 109 13.67 3.97 13.26
N PRO A 110 13.99 3.95 14.58
CA PRO A 110 14.56 2.81 15.32
C PRO A 110 13.52 1.80 15.83
N GLU A 111 12.23 2.12 15.76
CA GLU A 111 11.15 1.32 16.35
C GLU A 111 11.04 -0.06 15.69
N HIS A 112 11.06 -0.11 14.35
CA HIS A 112 11.05 -1.38 13.62
C HIS A 112 12.19 -2.33 14.04
N ARG A 113 13.40 -1.80 14.29
CA ARG A 113 14.54 -2.63 14.74
C ARG A 113 14.31 -3.21 16.12
N ARG A 114 13.72 -2.43 17.04
CA ARG A 114 13.37 -2.90 18.39
C ARG A 114 12.34 -4.01 18.32
N GLN A 115 11.28 -3.79 17.56
CA GLN A 115 10.17 -4.74 17.39
C GLN A 115 10.63 -6.04 16.74
N ARG A 116 11.40 -5.95 15.64
CA ARG A 116 11.93 -7.14 14.95
C ARG A 116 12.84 -7.97 15.84
N LYS A 117 13.69 -7.31 16.64
CA LYS A 117 14.54 -7.99 17.63
C LYS A 117 13.73 -8.70 18.70
N ALA A 118 12.59 -8.15 19.13
CA ALA A 118 11.73 -8.79 20.10
C ALA A 118 11.07 -10.06 19.55
N VAL A 119 10.60 -10.02 18.29
CA VAL A 119 9.93 -11.16 17.64
C VAL A 119 10.91 -12.30 17.33
N ASN A 120 12.16 -12.00 16.96
CA ASN A 120 13.15 -13.01 16.58
C ASN A 120 13.94 -13.61 17.77
N ARG A 121 13.49 -13.43 19.02
CA ARG A 121 14.18 -13.92 20.24
C ARG A 121 13.86 -15.37 20.61
N ILE A 122 13.29 -16.15 19.68
CA ILE A 122 12.95 -17.56 19.88
C ILE A 122 14.19 -18.43 19.69
#